data_AF-A0A9D7BPX5-F1
#
_entry.id   AF-A0A9D7BPX5-F1
#
_cell.length_a   1.000
_cell.length_b   1.000
_cell.length_c   1.000
_cell.angle_alpha   90.00
_cell.angle_beta   90.00
_cell.angle_gamma   90.00
#
_symmetry.space_group_name_H-M   'P 1'
#
loop_
_entity.id
_entity.type
_entity.pdbx_description
1 polymer ?
#
loop_
_entity_poly.entity_id
_entity_poly.type
_entity_poly.pdbx_seq_one_letter_code
_entity_poly.pdbx_strand_id
1 'polypeptide(L)'
;MTTVEYNLISGNHTGITENVSRSVSEKRKFRNRNEMTMLHLPLLLGYQYSLSRWFVKGSIGPVFTIHTGGSGKKLIGNDITEYSGVSPDLKSRFVVNTGAQLNIGCHLTPSWFVSAQVSWFKSLQNTSNQESSVNKPSFVGLGLGVGYGF
;
A
#
# COMPACT_ATOMS: atom_id res chain seq x y z
N MET A 1 -40.97 21.38 15.76
CA MET A 1 -39.71 20.87 16.34
C MET A 1 -39.23 19.75 15.45
N THR A 2 -38.04 19.89 14.87
CA THR A 2 -37.50 18.92 13.90
C THR A 2 -36.63 17.93 14.65
N THR A 3 -37.08 16.68 14.75
CA THR A 3 -36.30 15.61 15.38
C THR A 3 -35.56 14.86 14.27
N VAL A 4 -34.23 14.86 14.34
CA VAL A 4 -33.36 14.15 13.39
C VAL A 4 -32.91 12.86 14.06
N GLU A 5 -33.36 11.71 13.55
CA GLU A 5 -32.90 10.40 14.00
C GLU A 5 -31.73 9.92 13.13
N TYR A 6 -30.67 9.46 13.79
CA TYR A 6 -29.41 9.07 13.17
C TYR A 6 -29.36 7.55 13.00
N ASN A 7 -29.37 7.07 11.75
CA ASN A 7 -29.14 5.65 11.47
C ASN A 7 -27.65 5.42 11.13
N LEU A 8 -26.91 4.88 12.11
CA LEU A 8 -25.46 4.77 12.12
C LEU A 8 -24.87 3.71 11.17
N ILE A 9 -25.69 2.91 10.47
CA ILE A 9 -25.20 1.78 9.67
C ILE A 9 -25.08 2.10 8.17
N SER A 10 -25.82 3.08 7.63
CA SER A 10 -25.84 3.38 6.17
C SER A 10 -25.36 4.77 5.77
N GLY A 11 -25.23 5.71 6.72
CA GLY A 11 -24.79 7.08 6.45
C GLY A 11 -25.81 7.95 5.68
N ASN A 12 -27.05 7.50 5.50
CA ASN A 12 -28.10 8.30 4.86
C ASN A 12 -28.81 9.23 5.85
N HIS A 13 -29.12 10.45 5.41
CA HIS A 13 -29.95 11.41 6.15
C HIS A 13 -31.41 11.28 5.72
N THR A 14 -32.32 11.07 6.67
CA THR A 14 -33.76 11.22 6.47
C THR A 14 -34.24 12.45 7.23
N GLY A 15 -34.45 13.55 6.51
CA GLY A 15 -35.21 14.68 7.04
C GLY A 15 -36.69 14.34 7.00
N ILE A 16 -37.34 14.22 8.15
CA ILE A 16 -38.80 14.09 8.22
C ILE A 16 -39.36 15.52 8.16
N THR A 17 -39.85 15.91 6.99
CA THR A 17 -40.86 16.97 6.86
C THR A 17 -42.14 16.28 6.44
N GLU A 18 -43.26 16.70 7.04
CA GLU A 18 -44.58 16.09 6.87
C GLU A 18 -44.82 15.68 5.40
N ASN A 19 -44.85 14.36 5.17
CA ASN A 19 -45.31 13.62 3.99
C ASN A 19 -44.40 13.15 2.85
N VAL A 20 -43.06 13.29 2.83
CA VAL A 20 -42.24 12.42 1.94
C VAL A 20 -40.83 12.20 2.49
N SER A 21 -40.48 10.94 2.80
CA SER A 21 -39.11 10.53 3.12
C SER A 21 -38.25 10.48 1.85
N ARG A 22 -37.55 11.57 1.54
CA ARG A 22 -36.59 11.58 0.42
C ARG A 22 -35.21 11.16 0.93
N SER A 23 -34.81 9.93 0.63
CA SER A 23 -33.43 9.46 0.84
C SER A 23 -32.49 10.24 -0.06
N VAL A 24 -31.71 11.15 0.52
CA VAL A 24 -30.64 11.86 -0.19
C VAL A 24 -29.33 11.13 0.10
N SER A 25 -28.84 10.40 -0.90
CA SER A 25 -27.51 9.81 -0.86
C SER A 25 -26.46 10.91 -1.07
N GLU A 26 -25.85 11.40 0.02
CA GLU A 26 -24.69 12.29 -0.06
C GLU A 26 -23.49 11.52 -0.63
N LYS A 27 -23.21 11.72 -1.92
CA LYS A 27 -21.97 11.25 -2.53
C LYS A 27 -20.80 12.11 -2.04
N ARG A 28 -20.17 11.73 -0.92
CA ARG A 28 -18.93 12.39 -0.45
C ARG A 28 -17.75 11.95 -1.30
N LYS A 29 -17.16 12.89 -2.05
CA LYS A 29 -15.92 12.66 -2.81
C LYS A 29 -14.73 12.68 -1.85
N PHE A 30 -14.43 11.52 -1.27
CA PHE A 30 -13.28 11.37 -0.39
C PHE A 30 -12.00 11.18 -1.21
N ARG A 31 -11.11 12.18 -1.19
CA ARG A 31 -9.77 12.05 -1.76
C ARG A 31 -8.83 11.65 -0.64
N ASN A 32 -8.59 10.35 -0.52
CA ASN A 32 -7.55 9.78 0.35
C ASN A 32 -6.20 10.42 0.00
N ARG A 33 -5.74 11.38 0.81
CA ARG A 33 -4.38 11.90 0.76
C ARG A 33 -3.61 11.22 1.88
N ASN A 34 -3.19 9.98 1.61
CA ASN A 34 -2.50 9.16 2.58
C ASN A 34 -1.04 9.06 2.16
N GLU A 35 -0.17 9.60 3.00
CA GLU A 35 1.24 9.34 3.00
C GLU A 35 1.51 8.15 3.92
N MET A 36 2.35 7.24 3.47
CA MET A 36 2.75 6.08 4.24
C MET A 36 4.21 5.77 3.95
N THR A 37 4.99 5.66 5.02
CA THR A 37 6.41 5.36 4.97
C THR A 37 6.62 3.91 5.38
N MET A 38 7.35 3.18 4.54
CA MET A 38 7.59 1.75 4.68
C MET A 38 9.05 1.45 4.46
N LEU A 39 9.58 0.53 5.27
CA LEU A 39 10.87 -0.11 5.04
C LEU A 39 10.62 -1.53 4.54
N HIS A 40 11.16 -1.86 3.37
CA HIS A 40 11.10 -3.21 2.82
C HIS A 40 12.45 -3.91 2.99
N LEU A 41 12.44 -5.08 3.61
CA LEU A 41 13.58 -5.97 3.80
C LEU A 41 13.32 -7.25 2.98
N PRO A 42 13.72 -7.26 1.69
CA PRO A 42 13.50 -8.40 0.81
C PRO A 42 14.52 -9.51 1.07
N LEU A 43 14.04 -10.74 1.31
CA LEU A 43 14.87 -11.95 1.34
C LEU A 43 14.50 -12.80 0.13
N LEU A 44 15.23 -12.63 -0.98
CA LEU A 44 14.85 -13.20 -2.27
C LEU A 44 15.86 -14.21 -2.75
N LEU A 45 15.36 -15.36 -3.21
CA LEU A 45 16.14 -16.32 -3.98
C LEU A 45 16.08 -15.91 -5.45
N GLY A 46 17.21 -15.89 -6.13
CA GLY A 46 17.26 -15.45 -7.51
C GLY A 46 18.32 -16.12 -8.35
N TYR A 47 18.12 -16.09 -9.66
CA TYR A 47 19.04 -16.56 -10.67
C TYR A 47 19.47 -15.39 -11.55
N GLN A 48 20.76 -15.30 -11.84
CA GLN A 48 21.33 -14.29 -12.73
C GLN A 48 21.90 -14.98 -13.96
N TYR A 49 21.48 -14.50 -15.13
CA TYR A 49 22.06 -14.84 -16.41
C TYR A 49 22.89 -13.67 -16.91
N SER A 50 24.17 -13.90 -17.17
CA SER A 50 25.08 -12.90 -17.70
C SER A 50 25.39 -13.19 -19.17
N LEU A 51 25.25 -12.19 -20.02
CA LEU A 51 25.57 -12.22 -21.44
C LEU A 51 26.52 -11.06 -21.77
N SER A 52 27.82 -11.37 -21.85
CA SER A 52 28.88 -10.37 -22.04
C SER A 52 28.80 -9.27 -20.97
N ARG A 53 28.52 -8.03 -21.37
CA ARG A 53 28.38 -6.88 -20.46
C ARG A 53 26.99 -6.77 -19.84
N TRP A 54 25.99 -7.46 -20.37
CA TRP A 54 24.62 -7.39 -19.86
C TRP A 54 24.34 -8.51 -18.88
N PHE A 55 23.49 -8.26 -17.90
CA PHE A 55 22.94 -9.31 -17.06
C PHE A 55 21.44 -9.11 -16.85
N VAL A 56 20.75 -10.23 -16.67
CA VAL A 56 19.36 -10.27 -16.26
C VAL A 56 19.28 -11.15 -15.01
N LYS A 57 18.67 -10.63 -13.95
CA LYS A 57 18.48 -11.34 -12.69
C LYS A 57 17.01 -11.35 -12.31
N GLY A 58 16.43 -12.53 -12.23
CA GLY A 58 15.10 -12.76 -11.66
C GLY A 58 15.22 -13.21 -10.20
N SER A 59 14.33 -12.76 -9.32
CA SER A 59 14.33 -13.16 -7.92
C SER A 59 12.91 -13.22 -7.34
N ILE A 60 12.64 -14.13 -6.42
CA ILE A 60 11.34 -14.32 -5.76
C ILE A 60 11.56 -14.72 -4.30
N GLY A 61 10.64 -14.34 -3.40
CA GLY A 61 10.72 -14.72 -2.00
C GLY A 61 9.85 -13.87 -1.07
N PRO A 62 10.00 -14.04 0.25
CA PRO A 62 9.36 -13.18 1.23
C PRO A 62 9.99 -11.77 1.26
N VAL A 63 9.15 -10.77 1.54
CA VAL A 63 9.55 -9.39 1.78
C VAL A 63 8.95 -8.93 3.09
N PHE A 64 9.80 -8.65 4.07
CA PHE A 64 9.39 -8.15 5.36
C PHE A 64 9.19 -6.63 5.27
N THR A 65 7.99 -6.16 5.59
CA THR A 65 7.64 -4.74 5.49
C THR A 65 7.38 -4.18 6.87
N ILE A 66 8.06 -3.09 7.20
CA ILE A 66 7.91 -2.36 8.45
C ILE A 66 7.28 -1.02 8.12
N HIS A 67 6.07 -0.77 8.62
CA HIS A 67 5.42 0.53 8.54
C HIS A 67 6.03 1.45 9.60
N THR A 68 6.77 2.47 9.16
CA THR A 68 7.52 3.38 10.05
C THR A 68 6.74 4.65 10.38
N GLY A 69 5.78 5.04 9.53
CA GLY A 69 4.96 6.22 9.76
C GLY A 69 4.08 6.57 8.56
N GLY A 70 3.50 7.75 8.60
CA GLY A 70 2.59 8.24 7.58
C GLY A 70 1.77 9.41 8.09
N SER A 71 1.01 10.04 7.22
CA SER A 71 0.02 11.04 7.60
C SER A 71 -1.14 11.00 6.61
N GLY A 72 -2.33 11.36 7.04
CA GLY A 72 -3.45 11.40 6.12
C GLY A 72 -4.81 11.46 6.77
N LYS A 73 -5.82 11.26 5.94
CA LYS A 73 -7.23 11.21 6.33
C LYS A 73 -7.75 9.85 5.93
N LYS A 74 -8.35 9.13 6.87
CA LYS A 74 -9.04 7.86 6.59
C LYS A 74 -10.46 7.91 7.09
N LEU A 75 -11.34 7.24 6.35
CA LEU A 75 -12.70 6.98 6.78
C LEU A 75 -12.69 5.70 7.64
N ILE A 76 -13.01 5.84 8.92
CA ILE A 76 -13.08 4.71 9.86
C ILE A 76 -14.51 4.64 10.38
N GLY A 77 -15.25 3.60 9.99
CA GLY A 77 -16.71 3.59 10.15
C GLY A 77 -17.35 4.71 9.34
N ASN A 78 -18.06 5.63 10.01
CA ASN A 78 -18.71 6.80 9.40
C ASN A 78 -17.97 8.12 9.66
N ASP A 79 -16.83 8.10 10.34
CA ASP A 79 -16.09 9.31 10.71
C ASP A 79 -14.76 9.44 9.93
N ILE A 80 -14.36 10.69 9.66
CA ILE A 80 -13.09 11.01 9.00
C ILE A 80 -12.04 11.25 10.09
N THR A 81 -11.16 10.28 10.27
CA THR A 81 -10.05 10.38 11.22
C THR A 81 -8.78 10.87 10.51
N GLU A 82 -8.26 12.00 10.98
CA GLU A 82 -6.92 12.47 10.65
C GLU A 82 -5.88 11.73 11.49
N TYR A 83 -4.77 11.32 10.86
CA TYR A 83 -3.67 10.66 11.56
C TYR A 83 -2.32 11.26 11.16
N SER A 84 -1.41 11.27 12.14
CA SER A 84 0.00 11.61 12.00
C SER A 84 0.82 10.55 12.74
N GLY A 85 1.67 9.81 12.02
CA GLY A 85 2.36 8.62 12.49
C GLY A 85 1.78 7.33 11.91
N VAL A 86 1.62 6.30 12.74
CA VAL A 86 1.13 5.00 12.28
C VAL A 86 -0.37 5.06 12.03
N SER A 87 -0.80 4.59 10.86
CA SER A 87 -2.21 4.59 10.48
C SER A 87 -3.06 3.83 11.51
N PRO A 88 -4.15 4.42 12.03
CA PRO A 88 -4.94 3.84 13.11
C PRO A 88 -5.69 2.55 12.72
N ASP A 89 -5.95 2.35 11.43
CA ASP A 89 -6.54 1.12 10.89
C ASP A 89 -5.51 0.00 10.63
N LEU A 90 -4.22 0.25 10.89
CA LEU A 90 -3.17 -0.71 10.58
C LEU A 90 -3.19 -1.85 11.61
N LYS A 91 -3.37 -3.08 11.13
CA LYS A 91 -3.41 -4.27 11.98
C LYS A 91 -2.07 -4.60 12.65
N SER A 92 -0.98 -4.43 11.91
CA SER A 92 0.35 -4.69 12.40
C SER A 92 1.34 -3.76 11.71
N ARG A 93 2.33 -3.27 12.46
CA ARG A 93 3.46 -2.52 11.91
C ARG A 93 4.39 -3.40 11.08
N PHE A 94 4.40 -4.70 11.38
CA PHE A 94 5.20 -5.69 10.68
C PHE A 94 4.29 -6.56 9.80
N VAL A 95 4.57 -6.58 8.51
CA VAL A 95 3.75 -7.29 7.52
C VAL A 95 4.67 -8.15 6.65
N VAL A 96 4.27 -9.40 6.46
CA VAL A 96 4.95 -10.30 5.52
C VAL A 96 4.27 -10.23 4.16
N ASN A 97 5.07 -9.90 3.16
CA ASN A 97 4.67 -9.88 1.76
C ASN A 97 5.36 -11.01 1.01
N THR A 98 4.76 -11.46 -0.09
CA THR A 98 5.49 -12.18 -1.14
C THR A 98 5.97 -11.18 -2.18
N GLY A 99 7.12 -11.41 -2.78
CA GLY A 99 7.70 -10.48 -3.73
C GLY A 99 8.46 -11.16 -4.85
N ALA A 100 8.46 -10.49 -5.99
CA ALA A 100 9.30 -10.81 -7.13
C ALA A 100 10.06 -9.56 -7.59
N GLN A 101 11.27 -9.76 -8.11
CA GLN A 101 12.09 -8.69 -8.68
C GLN A 101 12.71 -9.16 -9.98
N LEU A 102 12.74 -8.27 -10.97
CA LEU A 102 13.48 -8.43 -12.21
C LEU A 102 14.48 -7.29 -12.29
N ASN A 103 15.74 -7.62 -12.50
CA ASN A 103 16.81 -6.65 -12.66
C ASN A 103 17.48 -6.87 -14.01
N ILE A 104 17.68 -5.80 -14.76
CA ILE A 104 18.42 -5.79 -16.01
C ILE A 104 19.55 -4.80 -15.83
N GLY A 105 20.79 -5.19 -16.09
CA GLY A 105 21.92 -4.29 -15.91
C GLY A 105 23.03 -4.48 -16.92
N CYS A 106 23.95 -3.52 -16.92
CA CYS A 106 25.11 -3.47 -17.80
C CYS A 106 26.36 -3.14 -16.99
N HIS A 107 27.41 -3.94 -17.18
CA HIS A 107 28.74 -3.72 -16.63
C HIS A 107 29.44 -2.60 -17.42
N LEU A 108 29.71 -1.49 -16.75
CA LEU A 108 30.49 -0.37 -17.28
C LEU A 108 31.98 -0.72 -17.27
N THR A 109 32.43 -1.35 -16.18
CA THR A 109 33.77 -1.91 -15.98
C THR A 109 33.64 -3.27 -15.29
N PRO A 110 34.72 -4.05 -15.11
CA PRO A 110 34.64 -5.31 -14.38
C PRO A 110 34.05 -5.17 -12.96
N SER A 111 34.26 -4.02 -12.31
CA SER A 111 33.79 -3.76 -10.94
C SER A 111 32.51 -2.94 -10.86
N TRP A 112 32.17 -2.12 -11.87
CA TRP A 112 30.99 -1.24 -11.80
C TRP A 112 29.91 -1.64 -12.79
N PHE A 113 28.66 -1.63 -12.33
CA PHE A 113 27.50 -1.85 -13.18
C PHE A 113 26.37 -0.88 -12.88
N VAL A 114 25.52 -0.67 -13.87
CA VAL A 114 24.24 0.04 -13.74
C VAL A 114 23.11 -0.96 -13.93
N SER A 115 22.00 -0.78 -13.22
CA SER A 115 20.83 -1.64 -13.38
C SER A 115 19.52 -0.88 -13.29
N ALA A 116 18.54 -1.38 -14.03
CA ALA A 116 17.13 -1.08 -13.85
C ALA A 116 16.47 -2.25 -13.15
N GLN A 117 15.57 -1.94 -12.23
CA GLN A 117 14.83 -2.91 -11.43
C GLN A 117 13.33 -2.68 -11.58
N VAL A 118 12.59 -3.77 -11.74
CA VAL A 118 11.14 -3.82 -11.53
C VAL A 118 10.90 -4.72 -10.33
N SER A 119 10.12 -4.26 -9.36
CA SER A 119 9.74 -5.01 -8.18
C SER A 119 8.23 -5.09 -8.05
N TRP A 120 7.74 -6.23 -7.59
CA TRP A 120 6.34 -6.43 -7.27
C TRP A 120 6.25 -7.11 -5.91
N PHE A 121 5.52 -6.51 -4.97
CA PHE A 121 5.30 -7.05 -3.63
C PHE A 121 3.80 -7.12 -3.36
N LYS A 122 3.33 -8.21 -2.77
CA LYS A 122 1.93 -8.38 -2.38
C LYS A 122 1.82 -8.84 -0.94
N SER A 123 1.00 -8.16 -0.16
CA SER A 123 0.77 -8.55 1.23
C SER A 123 0.03 -9.89 1.35
N LEU A 124 0.58 -10.79 2.17
CA LEU A 124 -0.04 -12.08 2.45
C LEU A 124 -1.12 -11.96 3.54
N GLN A 125 -0.97 -10.97 4.41
CA GLN A 125 -1.80 -10.73 5.57
C GLN A 125 -2.78 -9.57 5.33
N ASN A 126 -3.90 -9.56 6.05
CA ASN A 126 -4.77 -8.39 6.04
C ASN A 126 -4.06 -7.25 6.81
N THR A 127 -3.86 -6.12 6.15
CA THR A 127 -3.21 -4.96 6.77
C THR A 127 -4.22 -4.05 7.48
N SER A 128 -5.53 -4.27 7.30
CA SER A 128 -6.61 -3.52 7.94
C SER A 128 -7.14 -4.21 9.20
N ASN A 129 -7.45 -3.41 10.22
CA ASN A 129 -8.15 -3.83 11.44
C ASN A 129 -9.68 -3.86 11.32
N GLN A 130 -10.25 -3.35 10.22
CA GLN A 130 -11.71 -3.39 10.05
C GLN A 130 -12.17 -4.81 9.70
N GLU A 131 -13.02 -5.38 10.55
CA GLU A 131 -13.52 -6.76 10.47
C GLU A 131 -14.22 -7.10 9.14
N SER A 132 -14.79 -6.09 8.47
CA SER A 132 -15.50 -6.23 7.19
C SER A 132 -14.63 -5.93 5.96
N SER A 133 -13.36 -5.55 6.11
CA SER A 133 -12.48 -5.18 5.00
C SER A 133 -11.28 -6.12 4.86
N VAL A 134 -11.12 -6.72 3.68
CA VAL A 134 -9.89 -7.43 3.31
C VAL A 134 -9.03 -6.48 2.51
N ASN A 135 -7.99 -5.91 3.15
CA ASN A 135 -7.02 -5.06 2.48
C ASN A 135 -5.68 -5.77 2.39
N LYS A 136 -5.33 -6.24 1.19
CA LYS A 136 -4.06 -6.88 0.88
C LYS A 136 -3.35 -6.08 -0.22
N PRO A 137 -2.67 -4.98 0.13
CA PRO A 137 -2.10 -4.09 -0.86
C PRO A 137 -1.00 -4.81 -1.66
N SER A 138 -0.92 -4.43 -2.93
CA SER A 138 0.20 -4.77 -3.81
C SER A 138 0.94 -3.51 -4.22
N PHE A 139 2.27 -3.60 -4.26
CA PHE A 139 3.17 -2.53 -4.63
C PHE A 139 3.91 -2.95 -5.90
N VAL A 140 4.04 -2.01 -6.83
CA VAL A 140 4.92 -2.14 -7.99
C VAL A 140 5.94 -1.01 -7.90
N GLY A 141 7.22 -1.37 -7.92
CA GLY A 141 8.33 -0.43 -7.87
C GLY A 141 9.14 -0.48 -9.16
N LEU A 142 9.60 0.69 -9.59
CA LEU A 142 10.62 0.83 -10.61
C LEU A 142 11.83 1.48 -9.94
N GLY A 143 13.02 0.97 -10.23
CA GLY A 143 14.26 1.46 -9.65
C GLY A 143 15.37 1.54 -10.68
N LEU A 144 16.30 2.46 -10.45
CA LEU A 144 17.58 2.53 -11.14
C LEU A 144 18.67 2.50 -10.08
N GLY A 145 19.76 1.82 -10.36
CA GLY A 145 20.84 1.63 -9.40
C GLY A 145 22.20 1.58 -10.06
N VAL A 146 23.22 1.89 -9.26
CA VAL A 146 24.62 1.67 -9.55
C VAL A 146 25.12 0.67 -8.52
N GLY A 147 25.89 -0.32 -8.95
CA GLY A 147 26.46 -1.33 -8.07
C GLY A 147 27.96 -1.49 -8.28
N TYR A 148 28.60 -1.95 -7.22
CA TYR A 148 30.01 -2.31 -7.18
C TYR A 148 30.14 -3.80 -6.88
N GLY A 149 30.86 -4.53 -7.74
CA GLY A 149 31.27 -5.91 -7.53
C GLY A 149 32.70 -5.95 -6.99
N PHE A 150 32.88 -6.62 -5.85
CA PHE A 150 34.19 -6.91 -5.26
C PHE A 150 34.80 -8.16 -5.89
#